data_AF-A0A4Z1HPP9-F1
#
_entry.id   AF-A0A4Z1HPP9-F1
#
_cell.length_a   1.000
_cell.length_b   1.000
_cell.length_c   1.000
_cell.angle_alpha   90.00
_cell.angle_beta   90.00
_cell.angle_gamma   90.00
#
_symmetry.space_group_name_H-M   'P 1'
#
loop_
_entity.id
_entity.type
_entity.pdbx_description
1 polymer ?
#
loop_
_entity_poly.entity_id
_entity_poly.type
_entity_poly.pdbx_seq_one_letter_code
_entity_poly.pdbx_strand_id
1 'polypeptide(L)'
;MKSTLSIFGLPGNFAVAYDFSVSAIATLLPAKSIVFYATHNDAGVTFTSPADYNAGGGPPVMLAVMAWKESDTVPTDIIATKYVNDTNPKGGVLRQRPLCAYPSKAVYDGTGDVNAPENWSCKAA
;
A
#
# COMPACT_ATOMS: atom_id res chain seq x y z
N MET A 1 -10.34 -6.12 11.26
CA MET A 1 -10.23 -7.30 12.14
C MET A 1 -10.48 -6.83 13.57
N LYS A 2 -11.47 -7.39 14.27
CA LYS A 2 -11.75 -7.03 15.67
C LYS A 2 -10.78 -7.84 16.55
N SER A 3 -9.86 -7.17 17.24
CA SER A 3 -8.99 -7.80 18.23
C SER A 3 -9.49 -7.45 19.62
N THR A 4 -9.60 -8.45 20.50
CA THR A 4 -10.17 -8.31 21.85
C THR A 4 -9.04 -8.41 22.87
N LEU A 5 -8.82 -7.35 23.66
CA LEU A 5 -7.93 -7.40 24.83
C LEU A 5 -8.78 -7.50 26.11
N SER A 6 -8.60 -8.56 26.89
CA SER A 6 -9.26 -8.70 28.20
C SER A 6 -8.46 -7.95 29.25
N ILE A 7 -8.99 -6.83 29.75
CA ILE A 7 -8.43 -6.14 30.91
C ILE A 7 -9.11 -6.70 32.16
N PHE A 8 -8.35 -7.42 32.99
CA PHE A 8 -8.82 -7.96 34.27
C PHE A 8 -9.14 -6.81 35.23
N GLY A 9 -10.42 -6.57 35.53
CA GLY A 9 -10.80 -5.62 36.60
C GLY A 9 -12.21 -5.04 36.59
N LEU A 10 -13.02 -5.24 35.54
CA LEU A 10 -14.41 -4.76 35.49
C LEU A 10 -15.37 -5.92 35.19
N PRO A 11 -16.57 -5.97 35.80
CA PRO A 11 -17.60 -6.95 35.45
C PRO A 11 -18.20 -6.54 34.10
N GLY A 12 -17.51 -6.94 33.04
CA GLY A 12 -17.89 -6.58 31.68
C GLY A 12 -16.74 -6.86 30.74
N ASN A 13 -16.95 -7.78 29.81
CA ASN A 13 -16.04 -8.03 28.71
C ASN A 13 -16.17 -6.87 27.71
N PHE A 14 -15.55 -5.72 27.99
CA PHE A 14 -15.54 -4.59 27.07
C PHE A 14 -14.53 -4.86 25.95
N ALA A 15 -14.99 -5.49 24.88
CA ALA A 15 -14.24 -5.51 23.64
C ALA A 15 -14.24 -4.10 23.05
N VAL A 16 -13.17 -3.32 23.29
CA VAL A 16 -12.94 -2.10 22.51
C VAL A 16 -12.55 -2.54 21.11
N ALA A 17 -13.49 -2.43 20.18
CA ALA A 17 -13.21 -2.64 18.77
C ALA A 17 -12.42 -1.43 18.26
N TYR A 18 -11.12 -1.60 18.00
CA TYR A 18 -10.32 -0.61 17.30
C TYR A 18 -10.68 -0.65 15.82
N ASP A 19 -11.02 0.52 15.27
CA ASP A 19 -11.16 0.68 13.82
C ASP A 19 -9.78 0.86 13.19
N PHE A 20 -9.36 -0.15 12.43
CA PHE A 20 -8.13 -0.13 11.63
C PHE A 20 -8.41 0.15 10.15
N SER A 21 -9.56 0.76 9.84
CA SER A 21 -9.84 1.25 8.50
C SER A 21 -8.83 2.31 8.08
N VAL A 22 -8.55 2.38 6.78
CA VAL A 22 -7.65 3.40 6.23
C VAL A 22 -8.20 4.80 6.52
N SER A 23 -9.52 4.97 6.52
CA SER A 23 -10.19 6.20 6.95
C SER A 23 -9.86 6.58 8.40
N ALA A 24 -9.97 5.65 9.35
CA ALA A 24 -9.68 5.93 10.75
C ALA A 24 -8.19 6.26 10.95
N ILE A 25 -7.29 5.47 10.36
CA ILE A 25 -5.85 5.71 10.47
C ILE A 25 -5.46 7.05 9.84
N ALA A 26 -6.04 7.42 8.69
CA ALA A 26 -5.76 8.69 8.03
C ALA A 26 -6.09 9.91 8.91
N THR A 27 -7.11 9.82 9.78
CA THR A 27 -7.45 10.93 10.71
C THR A 27 -6.40 11.15 11.81
N LEU A 28 -5.52 10.18 12.05
CA LEU A 28 -4.47 10.26 13.08
C LEU A 28 -3.17 10.86 12.53
N LEU A 29 -3.07 11.10 11.22
CA LEU A 29 -1.85 11.58 10.59
C LEU A 29 -1.78 13.12 10.55
N PRO A 30 -0.57 13.71 10.52
CA PRO A 30 -0.40 15.15 10.35
C PRO A 30 -1.09 15.69 9.09
N ALA A 31 -1.48 16.96 9.11
CA ALA A 31 -1.97 17.65 7.92
C ALA A 31 -0.96 17.54 6.75
N LYS A 32 -1.49 17.36 5.53
CA LYS A 32 -0.72 17.12 4.28
C LYS A 32 -0.09 15.73 4.14
N SER A 33 -0.35 14.80 5.07
CA SER A 33 0.04 13.39 4.89
C SER A 33 -0.74 12.76 3.74
N ILE A 34 -0.06 11.96 2.91
CA ILE A 34 -0.67 11.18 1.84
C ILE A 34 -0.64 9.71 2.24
N VAL A 35 -1.79 9.04 2.18
CA VAL A 35 -1.90 7.62 2.52
C VAL A 35 -2.04 6.80 1.25
N PHE A 36 -1.07 5.94 0.98
CA PHE A 36 -1.16 4.90 -0.03
C PHE A 36 -1.52 3.58 0.62
N TYR A 37 -2.43 2.83 0.01
CA TYR A 37 -2.90 1.55 0.55
C TYR A 37 -3.21 0.55 -0.57
N ALA A 38 -3.11 -0.73 -0.24
CA ALA A 38 -3.40 -1.82 -1.16
C ALA A 38 -4.74 -2.47 -0.80
N THR A 39 -5.70 -2.46 -1.72
CA THR A 39 -7.01 -3.10 -1.55
C THR A 39 -7.13 -4.46 -2.23
N HIS A 40 -6.22 -4.79 -3.14
CA HIS A 40 -6.34 -5.98 -4.03
C HIS A 40 -5.25 -7.03 -3.76
N ASN A 41 -4.58 -6.96 -2.63
CA ASN A 41 -3.48 -7.86 -2.30
C ASN A 41 -3.82 -8.64 -1.02
N ASP A 42 -3.40 -9.89 -0.99
CA ASP A 42 -3.52 -10.71 0.21
C ASP A 42 -2.72 -10.09 1.36
N ALA A 43 -3.19 -10.32 2.58
CA ALA A 43 -2.48 -9.86 3.77
C ALA A 43 -1.07 -10.48 3.83
N GLY A 44 -0.07 -9.68 4.18
CA GLY A 44 1.32 -10.12 4.29
C GLY A 44 2.12 -10.12 2.98
N VAL A 45 1.53 -9.67 1.86
CA VAL A 45 2.29 -9.45 0.62
C VAL A 45 3.31 -8.33 0.81
N THR A 46 4.59 -8.63 0.59
CA THR A 46 5.66 -7.64 0.50
C THR A 46 5.81 -7.13 -0.94
N PHE A 47 6.15 -5.84 -1.06
CA PHE A 47 6.46 -5.15 -2.32
C PHE A 47 7.91 -4.63 -2.35
N THR A 48 8.67 -4.94 -1.30
CA THR A 48 10.04 -4.48 -1.13
C THR A 48 10.96 -5.68 -1.32
N SER A 49 11.89 -5.57 -2.27
CA SER A 49 13.01 -6.51 -2.39
C SER A 49 13.96 -6.38 -1.20
N PRO A 50 14.68 -7.46 -0.81
CA PRO A 50 15.75 -7.39 0.17
C PRO A 50 16.75 -6.27 -0.13
N ALA A 51 17.33 -5.72 0.94
CA ALA A 51 18.16 -4.53 0.90
C ALA A 51 19.38 -4.65 -0.04
N ASP A 52 19.93 -5.85 -0.16
CA ASP A 52 21.04 -6.22 -1.04
C ASP A 52 20.72 -6.07 -2.54
N TYR A 53 19.44 -6.07 -2.93
CA TYR A 53 19.01 -5.88 -4.32
C TYR A 53 18.50 -4.47 -4.65
N ASN A 54 18.49 -3.54 -3.69
CA ASN A 54 17.99 -2.17 -3.90
C ASN A 54 19.03 -1.22 -4.56
N ALA A 55 20.12 -1.77 -5.10
CA ALA A 55 21.36 -1.08 -5.46
C ALA A 55 21.33 -0.14 -6.69
N GLY A 56 20.16 0.21 -7.22
CA GLY A 56 20.06 1.07 -8.42
C GLY A 56 18.95 2.13 -8.42
N GLY A 57 18.11 2.19 -7.39
CA GLY A 57 16.97 3.13 -7.39
C GLY A 57 16.12 3.14 -6.13
N GLY A 58 16.40 2.31 -5.12
CA GLY A 58 15.58 2.24 -3.91
C GLY A 58 14.17 1.67 -4.14
N PRO A 59 13.41 1.39 -3.06
CA PRO A 59 12.03 0.94 -3.17
C PRO A 59 11.16 1.98 -3.89
N PRO A 60 10.08 1.58 -4.60
CA PRO A 60 9.23 2.51 -5.34
C PRO A 60 8.66 3.66 -4.48
N VAL A 61 8.43 3.41 -3.18
CA VAL A 61 8.03 4.46 -2.23
C VAL A 61 9.13 5.49 -1.98
N MET A 62 10.41 5.08 -1.95
CA MET A 62 11.52 6.01 -1.75
C MET A 62 11.65 6.93 -2.97
N LEU A 63 11.56 6.38 -4.18
CA LEU A 63 11.57 7.17 -5.41
C LEU A 63 10.45 8.20 -5.45
N ALA A 64 9.24 7.81 -5.06
CA ALA A 64 8.10 8.73 -4.99
C ALA A 64 8.32 9.86 -3.97
N VAL A 65 8.89 9.56 -2.80
CA VAL A 65 9.22 10.56 -1.78
C VAL A 65 10.32 11.50 -2.24
N MET A 66 11.37 10.99 -2.89
CA MET A 66 12.45 11.81 -3.45
C MET A 66 11.90 12.74 -4.54
N ALA A 67 11.12 12.22 -5.49
CA ALA A 67 10.50 13.00 -6.53
C ALA A 67 9.59 14.10 -5.94
N TRP A 68 8.79 13.79 -4.92
CA TRP A 68 7.98 14.79 -4.23
C TRP A 68 8.84 15.88 -3.60
N LYS A 69 9.91 15.49 -2.91
CA LYS A 69 10.79 16.44 -2.23
C LYS A 69 11.53 17.35 -3.21
N GLU A 70 11.96 16.81 -4.35
CA GLU A 70 12.82 17.50 -5.31
C GLU A 70 12.02 18.33 -6.33
N SER A 71 10.83 17.87 -6.72
CA SER A 71 10.03 18.49 -7.79
C SER A 71 8.71 19.09 -7.34
N ASP A 72 8.40 19.04 -6.03
CA ASP A 72 7.10 19.43 -5.44
C ASP A 72 5.90 18.71 -6.07
N THR A 73 6.14 17.60 -6.78
CA THR A 73 5.10 16.80 -7.42
C THR A 73 4.54 15.82 -6.41
N VAL A 74 3.32 16.08 -5.97
CA VAL A 74 2.57 15.19 -5.08
C VAL A 74 2.29 13.87 -5.82
N PRO A 75 2.76 12.72 -5.32
CA PRO A 75 2.45 11.44 -5.95
C PRO A 75 0.95 11.15 -5.80
N THR A 76 0.30 10.81 -6.90
CA THR A 76 -1.12 10.39 -6.93
C THR A 76 -1.25 8.87 -6.89
N ASP A 77 -0.23 8.17 -7.39
CA ASP A 77 -0.08 6.74 -7.33
C ASP A 77 1.39 6.32 -7.17
N ILE A 78 1.59 5.07 -6.76
CA ILE A 78 2.91 4.42 -6.72
C ILE A 78 2.74 3.02 -7.30
N ILE A 79 3.50 2.68 -8.33
CA ILE A 79 3.46 1.33 -8.90
C ILE A 79 4.14 0.35 -7.93
N ALA A 80 3.32 -0.48 -7.28
CA ALA A 80 3.80 -1.56 -6.43
C ALA A 80 4.06 -2.81 -7.28
N THR A 81 5.27 -3.34 -7.14
CA THR A 81 5.73 -4.52 -7.88
C THR A 81 5.79 -5.72 -6.95
N LYS A 82 5.16 -6.81 -7.37
CA LYS A 82 5.31 -8.13 -6.77
C LYS A 82 6.21 -8.97 -7.67
N TYR A 83 7.28 -9.52 -7.11
CA TYR A 83 8.19 -10.40 -7.83
C TYR A 83 7.75 -11.87 -7.71
N VAL A 84 8.17 -12.70 -8.66
CA VAL A 84 7.95 -14.16 -8.59
C VAL A 84 8.65 -14.73 -7.35
N ASN A 85 9.85 -14.22 -7.07
CA ASN A 85 10.56 -14.46 -5.83
C ASN A 85 10.93 -13.12 -5.20
N ASP A 86 10.33 -12.80 -4.06
CA ASP A 86 10.59 -11.53 -3.36
C ASP A 86 12.06 -11.36 -2.98
N THR A 87 12.80 -12.45 -2.77
CA THR A 87 14.23 -12.39 -2.44
C THR A 87 15.14 -12.32 -3.65
N ASN A 88 14.61 -12.50 -4.85
CA ASN A 88 15.35 -12.42 -6.10
C ASN A 88 14.54 -11.66 -7.17
N PRO A 89 14.64 -10.32 -7.20
CA PRO A 89 13.89 -9.50 -8.15
C PRO A 89 14.29 -9.75 -9.62
N LYS A 90 15.47 -10.35 -9.88
CA LYS A 90 15.89 -10.76 -11.23
C LYS A 90 15.11 -11.97 -11.76
N GLY A 91 14.41 -12.69 -10.87
CA GLY A 91 13.54 -13.82 -11.22
C GLY A 91 12.26 -13.41 -11.97
N GLY A 92 12.03 -12.11 -12.15
CA GLY A 92 10.91 -11.57 -12.92
C GLY A 92 9.79 -11.00 -12.05
N VAL A 93 9.01 -10.13 -12.67
CA VAL A 93 7.82 -9.52 -12.08
C VAL A 93 6.66 -10.51 -12.18
N LEU A 94 6.03 -10.81 -11.05
CA LEU A 94 4.79 -11.59 -11.01
C LEU A 94 3.58 -10.71 -11.38
N ARG A 95 3.54 -9.48 -10.83
CA ARG A 95 2.44 -8.54 -11.04
C ARG A 95 2.82 -7.13 -10.62
N GLN A 96 2.23 -6.13 -11.26
CA GLN A 96 2.26 -4.74 -10.82
C GLN A 96 0.85 -4.15 -10.71
N ARG A 97 0.64 -3.29 -9.71
CA ARG A 97 -0.59 -2.53 -9.53
C ARG A 97 -0.29 -1.17 -8.92
N PRO A 98 -1.04 -0.11 -9.25
CA PRO A 98 -0.92 1.16 -8.57
C PRO A 98 -1.44 1.04 -7.12
N LEU A 99 -0.68 1.57 -6.17
CA LEU A 99 -1.21 1.98 -4.88
C LEU A 99 -1.74 3.39 -5.07
N CYS A 100 -3.01 3.60 -4.76
CA CYS A 100 -3.66 4.89 -4.97
C CYS A 100 -3.62 5.72 -3.69
N ALA A 101 -3.46 7.03 -3.85
CA ALA A 101 -3.65 7.97 -2.76
C ALA A 101 -5.12 7.88 -2.27
N TYR A 102 -5.30 7.59 -0.98
CA TYR A 102 -6.59 7.60 -0.32
C TYR A 102 -7.28 8.97 -0.53
N PRO A 103 -8.60 9.02 -0.85
CA PRO A 103 -9.57 7.92 -0.79
C PRO A 103 -9.63 7.02 -2.02
N SER A 104 -8.93 7.32 -3.11
CA SER A 104 -9.01 6.53 -4.34
C SER A 104 -8.57 5.07 -4.16
N LYS A 105 -9.08 4.18 -5.02
CA LYS A 105 -8.76 2.75 -5.06
C LYS A 105 -8.27 2.36 -6.45
N ALA A 106 -7.39 1.38 -6.53
CA ALA A 106 -7.00 0.80 -7.80
C ALA A 106 -8.17 0.00 -8.38
N VAL A 107 -8.56 0.25 -9.62
CA VAL A 107 -9.67 -0.48 -10.27
C VAL A 107 -9.17 -1.01 -11.59
N TYR A 108 -9.32 -2.31 -11.82
CA TYR A 108 -9.02 -2.92 -13.10
C TYR A 108 -9.96 -2.37 -14.16
N ASP A 109 -9.42 -2.02 -15.33
CA ASP A 109 -10.17 -1.34 -16.37
C ASP A 109 -11.08 -2.30 -17.19
N GLY A 110 -10.98 -3.61 -16.93
CA GLY A 110 -11.84 -4.63 -17.53
C GLY A 110 -11.27 -5.25 -18.81
N THR A 111 -10.12 -4.76 -19.28
CA THR A 111 -9.45 -5.20 -20.50
C THR A 111 -7.94 -5.33 -20.29
N GLY A 112 -7.27 -6.20 -21.06
CA GLY A 112 -5.81 -6.38 -21.00
C GLY A 112 -5.35 -7.35 -19.90
N ASP A 113 -4.03 -7.49 -19.74
CA ASP A 113 -3.46 -8.34 -18.69
C ASP A 113 -3.70 -7.75 -17.29
N VAL A 114 -4.34 -8.53 -16.42
CA VAL A 114 -4.62 -8.20 -15.02
C VAL A 114 -3.35 -8.00 -14.19
N ASN A 115 -2.20 -8.50 -14.67
CA ASN A 115 -0.92 -8.37 -14.00
C ASN A 115 -0.10 -7.14 -14.42
N ALA A 116 -0.51 -6.48 -15.50
CA ALA A 116 0.17 -5.31 -16.04
C ALA A 116 -0.42 -4.01 -15.45
N PRO A 117 0.41 -3.05 -15.02
CA PRO A 117 -0.05 -1.87 -14.28
C PRO A 117 -0.90 -0.93 -15.13
N GLU A 118 -0.68 -0.87 -16.45
CA GLU A 118 -1.40 0.00 -17.39
C GLU A 118 -2.89 -0.32 -17.55
N ASN A 119 -3.32 -1.51 -17.12
CA ASN A 119 -4.73 -1.93 -17.16
C ASN A 119 -5.45 -1.64 -15.82
N TRP A 120 -4.85 -0.82 -14.96
CA TRP A 120 -5.40 -0.41 -13.68
C TRP A 120 -5.37 1.11 -13.55
N SER A 121 -6.45 1.66 -13.03
CA SER A 121 -6.58 3.09 -12.83
C SER A 121 -7.03 3.41 -11.40
N CYS A 122 -6.49 4.50 -10.83
CA CYS A 122 -6.96 5.01 -9.55
C CYS A 122 -8.30 5.73 -9.72
N LYS A 123 -9.37 5.20 -9.12
CA LYS A 123 -10.73 5.76 -9.19
C LYS A 123 -11.22 6.09 -7.80
N ALA A 124 -12.06 7.12 -7.68
CA ALA A 124 -12.68 7.48 -6.42
C ALA A 124 -13.44 6.28 -5.82
N ALA A 125 -13.31 6.12 -4.50
CA ALA A 125 -13.83 5.00 -3.74
C ALA A 125 -15.35 4.99 -3.54
#